data_AF-A0AAN9AZQ4-F1
#
_entry.id   AF-A0AAN9AZQ4-F1
#
_cell.length_a   1.000
_cell.length_b   1.000
_cell.length_c   1.000
_cell.angle_alpha   90.00
_cell.angle_beta   90.00
_cell.angle_gamma   90.00
#
_symmetry.space_group_name_H-M   'P 1'
#
loop_
_entity.id
_entity.type
_entity.pdbx_description
1 polymer ?
#
loop_
_entity_poly.entity_id
_entity_poly.type
_entity_poly.pdbx_seq_one_letter_code
_entity_poly.pdbx_strand_id
1 'polypeptide(L)'
;MDKFVDIQQGSWWQVDMAATYKVYRLYVHARLDCCAELMDSFDVFVEDYAMTSNSSLTNKCASHRDNTVKAGSVILLTCDPSQLNQGRYVILLATPNHYIYVCEVRVMGHNVIVYQAGDSCAGQNEIKRCHLDHVCTKNICKIKFGSACTESNHMHCINGTTCDGGTCKLDFDADCTGNADMCRFEAACDPVRAKCKWNLNRACNTTDSCVSGTECDALNTCSEYTSSEAVHVTRTL
;
A
#
# COMPACT_ATOMS: atom_id res chain seq x y z
N MET A 1 16.09 -26.04 -8.37
CA MET A 1 15.83 -25.91 -6.93
C MET A 1 14.35 -25.63 -6.80
N ASP A 2 13.59 -26.69 -6.57
CA ASP A 2 12.13 -26.65 -6.52
C ASP A 2 11.68 -25.93 -5.25
N LYS A 3 11.00 -24.81 -5.41
CA LYS A 3 10.27 -24.17 -4.32
C LYS A 3 8.93 -24.87 -4.23
N PHE A 4 8.78 -25.71 -3.21
CA PHE A 4 7.50 -26.25 -2.79
C PHE A 4 6.53 -25.08 -2.57
N VAL A 5 5.48 -24.99 -3.40
CA VAL A 5 4.33 -24.13 -3.16
C VAL A 5 3.56 -24.77 -2.01
N ASP A 6 3.43 -24.04 -0.90
CA ASP A 6 2.66 -24.51 0.24
C ASP A 6 1.20 -24.74 -0.19
N ILE A 7 0.71 -25.95 0.05
CA ILE A 7 -0.57 -26.49 -0.41
C ILE A 7 -1.77 -25.76 0.23
N GLN A 8 -1.51 -24.86 1.19
CA GLN A 8 -2.54 -24.10 1.90
C GLN A 8 -3.11 -22.90 1.10
N GLN A 9 -2.40 -22.37 0.09
CA GLN A 9 -2.89 -21.22 -0.69
C GLN A 9 -3.57 -21.59 -2.01
N GLY A 10 -3.58 -22.87 -2.40
CA GLY A 10 -4.09 -23.31 -3.69
C GLY A 10 -3.15 -22.97 -4.85
N SER A 11 -3.35 -23.66 -5.98
CA SER A 11 -2.63 -23.36 -7.23
C SER A 11 -3.12 -22.02 -7.80
N TRP A 12 -2.23 -21.26 -8.42
CA TRP A 12 -2.59 -20.01 -9.06
C TRP A 12 -1.97 -19.85 -10.44
N TRP A 13 -2.61 -19.02 -11.25
CA TRP A 13 -2.11 -18.52 -12.52
C TRP A 13 -2.27 -17.00 -12.54
N GLN A 14 -1.36 -16.27 -13.18
CA GLN A 14 -1.51 -14.83 -13.36
C GLN A 14 -1.01 -14.36 -14.72
N VAL A 15 -1.49 -13.18 -15.13
CA VAL A 15 -0.95 -12.44 -16.28
C VAL A 15 -0.68 -11.00 -15.91
N ASP A 16 0.43 -10.46 -16.40
CA ASP A 16 0.74 -9.04 -16.39
C ASP A 16 0.18 -8.39 -17.67
N MET A 17 -0.79 -7.49 -17.52
CA MET A 17 -1.39 -6.76 -18.66
C MET A 17 -0.55 -5.53 -19.09
N ALA A 18 0.63 -5.34 -18.53
CA ALA A 18 1.58 -4.22 -18.71
C ALA A 18 1.08 -2.83 -18.29
N ALA A 19 -0.23 -2.62 -18.19
CA ALA A 19 -0.87 -1.41 -17.71
C ALA A 19 -2.09 -1.77 -16.84
N THR A 20 -2.64 -0.78 -16.13
CA THR A 20 -3.89 -0.98 -15.38
C THR A 20 -5.09 -1.02 -16.33
N TYR A 21 -5.97 -1.99 -16.13
CA TYR A 21 -7.25 -2.11 -16.80
C TYR A 21 -8.39 -2.23 -15.80
N LYS A 22 -9.56 -1.69 -16.15
CA LYS A 22 -10.83 -2.04 -15.52
C LYS A 22 -11.39 -3.26 -16.23
N VAL A 23 -11.22 -4.42 -15.62
CA VAL A 23 -11.66 -5.71 -16.17
C VAL A 23 -13.15 -5.87 -15.92
N TYR A 24 -13.90 -6.33 -16.93
CA TYR A 24 -15.32 -6.59 -16.80
C TYR A 24 -15.69 -8.04 -17.14
N ARG A 25 -14.85 -8.77 -17.88
CA ARG A 25 -15.14 -10.15 -18.30
C ARG A 25 -13.89 -10.93 -18.61
N LEU A 26 -13.94 -12.24 -18.37
CA LEU A 26 -12.89 -13.19 -18.71
C LEU A 26 -13.46 -14.41 -19.44
N TYR A 27 -12.66 -14.96 -20.35
CA TYR A 27 -12.88 -16.26 -20.97
C TYR A 27 -11.69 -17.15 -20.60
N VAL A 28 -11.94 -18.18 -19.81
CA VAL A 28 -10.92 -19.13 -19.35
C VAL A 28 -11.11 -20.43 -20.11
N HIS A 29 -10.15 -20.78 -20.96
CA HIS A 29 -10.17 -22.02 -21.73
C HIS A 29 -9.49 -23.13 -20.93
N ALA A 30 -10.28 -24.13 -20.52
CA ALA A 30 -9.77 -25.31 -19.83
C ALA A 30 -8.88 -26.17 -20.75
N ARG A 31 -8.02 -27.00 -20.15
CA ARG A 31 -7.17 -27.95 -20.89
C ARG A 31 -7.97 -28.83 -21.85
N LEU A 32 -7.36 -29.15 -22.99
CA LEU A 32 -8.01 -29.92 -24.07
C LEU A 32 -7.98 -31.44 -23.84
N ASP A 33 -7.11 -31.96 -22.97
CA ASP A 33 -6.77 -33.38 -22.91
C ASP A 33 -7.35 -34.12 -21.70
N CYS A 34 -7.10 -33.64 -20.47
CA CYS A 34 -7.61 -34.25 -19.24
C CYS A 34 -7.77 -33.22 -18.11
N CYS A 35 -8.38 -33.67 -17.01
CA CYS A 35 -8.15 -33.07 -15.69
C CYS A 35 -8.79 -31.68 -15.53
N ALA A 36 -9.69 -31.32 -16.44
CA ALA A 36 -10.41 -30.06 -16.44
C ALA A 36 -11.38 -29.96 -15.25
N GLU A 37 -11.84 -31.12 -14.76
CA GLU A 37 -12.65 -31.27 -13.57
C GLU A 37 -11.96 -30.77 -12.29
N LEU A 38 -10.63 -30.66 -12.27
CA LEU A 38 -9.88 -30.10 -11.13
C LEU A 38 -9.90 -28.56 -11.09
N MET A 39 -10.41 -27.92 -12.15
CA MET A 39 -10.54 -26.46 -12.29
C MET A 39 -12.00 -26.00 -12.10
N ASP A 40 -12.75 -26.72 -11.28
CA ASP A 40 -14.16 -26.47 -10.94
C ASP A 40 -14.38 -25.41 -9.86
N SER A 41 -13.33 -25.01 -9.12
CA SER A 41 -13.44 -24.02 -8.06
C SER A 41 -12.22 -23.10 -7.96
N PHE A 42 -12.41 -21.83 -8.33
CA PHE A 42 -11.39 -20.78 -8.22
C PHE A 42 -11.98 -19.38 -8.14
N ASP A 43 -11.18 -18.44 -7.66
CA ASP A 43 -11.50 -17.01 -7.58
C ASP A 43 -10.63 -16.22 -8.56
N VAL A 44 -11.19 -15.13 -9.08
CA VAL A 44 -10.47 -14.18 -9.95
C VAL A 44 -10.27 -12.87 -9.22
N PHE A 45 -9.03 -12.41 -9.16
CA PHE A 45 -8.64 -11.12 -8.60
C PHE A 45 -8.01 -10.25 -9.67
N VAL A 46 -8.19 -8.93 -9.53
CA VAL A 46 -7.61 -7.92 -10.41
C VAL A 46 -6.79 -6.97 -9.56
N GLU A 47 -5.49 -7.20 -9.48
CA GLU A 47 -4.60 -6.50 -8.56
C GLU A 47 -3.61 -5.60 -9.28
N ASP A 48 -3.06 -4.62 -8.58
CA ASP A 48 -2.00 -3.77 -9.11
C ASP A 48 -0.59 -4.36 -8.98
N TYR A 49 -0.43 -5.41 -8.17
CA TYR A 49 0.81 -6.12 -7.93
C TYR A 49 0.70 -7.59 -8.30
N ALA A 50 1.84 -8.19 -8.64
CA ALA A 50 1.93 -9.63 -8.90
C ALA A 50 1.72 -10.43 -7.61
N MET A 51 1.07 -11.59 -7.73
CA MET A 51 0.91 -12.53 -6.63
C MET A 51 2.24 -13.18 -6.26
N THR A 52 2.44 -13.33 -4.95
CA THR A 52 3.50 -14.09 -4.29
C THR A 52 2.89 -14.92 -3.17
N SER A 53 3.66 -15.82 -2.56
CA SER A 53 3.20 -16.67 -1.45
C SER A 53 2.73 -15.89 -0.20
N ASN A 54 3.05 -14.61 -0.08
CA ASN A 54 2.65 -13.77 1.06
C ASN A 54 1.65 -12.68 0.65
N SER A 55 1.09 -12.75 -0.56
CA SER A 55 0.16 -11.73 -1.05
C SER A 55 -1.19 -11.85 -0.37
N SER A 56 -1.70 -10.73 0.12
CA SER A 56 -3.11 -10.58 0.45
C SER A 56 -3.82 -10.07 -0.80
N LEU A 57 -4.85 -10.78 -1.28
CA LEU A 57 -5.66 -10.36 -2.43
C LEU A 57 -6.96 -9.74 -1.92
N THR A 58 -7.35 -8.60 -2.47
CA THR A 58 -8.46 -7.78 -1.96
C THR A 58 -9.47 -7.40 -3.03
N ASN A 59 -9.05 -7.28 -4.30
CA ASN A 59 -9.90 -6.85 -5.40
C ASN A 59 -10.45 -8.06 -6.18
N LYS A 60 -11.40 -8.78 -5.55
CA LYS A 60 -12.03 -9.96 -6.12
C LYS A 60 -13.04 -9.56 -7.20
N CYS A 61 -12.81 -10.02 -8.43
CA CYS A 61 -13.68 -9.77 -9.58
C CYS A 61 -14.82 -10.80 -9.68
N ALA A 62 -14.51 -12.09 -9.61
CA ALA A 62 -15.48 -13.16 -9.84
C ALA A 62 -15.10 -14.44 -9.10
N SER A 63 -16.05 -15.38 -9.04
CA SER A 63 -15.82 -16.76 -8.54
C SER A 63 -16.38 -17.75 -9.54
N HIS A 64 -15.68 -18.86 -9.73
CA HIS A 64 -16.18 -20.04 -10.43
C HIS A 64 -16.40 -21.17 -9.41
N ARG A 65 -17.59 -21.80 -9.42
CA ARG A 65 -17.97 -22.92 -8.54
C ARG A 65 -18.87 -23.87 -9.32
N ASP A 66 -18.31 -24.65 -10.23
CA ASP A 66 -19.06 -25.55 -11.11
C ASP A 66 -18.23 -26.81 -11.39
N ASN A 67 -18.70 -27.96 -10.91
CA ASN A 67 -18.04 -29.26 -11.08
C ASN A 67 -18.26 -29.92 -12.45
N THR A 68 -18.84 -29.19 -13.42
CA THR A 68 -19.13 -29.71 -14.76
C THR A 68 -18.13 -29.23 -15.82
N VAL A 69 -17.00 -28.65 -15.42
CA VAL A 69 -15.93 -28.25 -16.34
C VAL A 69 -15.42 -29.46 -17.12
N LYS A 70 -15.47 -29.37 -18.45
CA LYS A 70 -15.04 -30.42 -19.38
C LYS A 70 -13.77 -30.00 -20.10
N ALA A 71 -13.03 -30.98 -20.58
CA ALA A 71 -11.88 -30.72 -21.44
C ALA A 71 -12.27 -29.83 -22.63
N GLY A 72 -11.51 -28.77 -22.84
CA GLY A 72 -11.72 -27.77 -23.89
C GLY A 72 -12.92 -26.84 -23.71
N SER A 73 -13.64 -26.90 -22.58
CA SER A 73 -14.71 -25.95 -22.32
C SER A 73 -14.17 -24.53 -22.08
N VAL A 74 -15.06 -23.55 -22.27
CA VAL A 74 -14.78 -22.14 -21.99
C VAL A 74 -15.63 -21.72 -20.80
N ILE A 75 -14.97 -21.27 -19.74
CA ILE A 75 -15.62 -20.70 -18.56
C ILE A 75 -15.73 -19.20 -18.79
N LEU A 76 -16.98 -18.71 -18.86
CA LEU A 76 -17.29 -17.29 -18.96
C LEU A 76 -17.48 -16.70 -17.55
N LEU A 77 -16.66 -15.72 -17.20
CA LEU A 77 -16.76 -15.00 -15.93
C LEU A 77 -17.04 -13.53 -16.19
N THR A 78 -18.04 -12.97 -15.52
CA THR A 78 -18.32 -11.53 -15.52
C THR A 78 -17.97 -10.99 -14.15
N CYS A 79 -17.17 -9.91 -14.10
CA CYS A 79 -16.80 -9.30 -12.83
C CYS A 79 -18.03 -8.65 -12.17
N ASP A 80 -18.10 -8.69 -10.85
CA ASP A 80 -19.11 -7.97 -10.07
C ASP A 80 -18.91 -6.44 -10.28
N PRO A 81 -19.89 -5.74 -10.87
CA PRO A 81 -19.75 -4.31 -11.18
C PRO A 81 -19.70 -3.42 -9.92
N SER A 82 -20.05 -3.94 -8.74
CA SER A 82 -19.91 -3.21 -7.47
C SER A 82 -18.47 -3.15 -6.97
N GLN A 83 -17.58 -4.00 -7.50
CA GLN A 83 -16.16 -4.05 -7.17
C GLN A 83 -15.36 -3.09 -8.06
N LEU A 84 -14.16 -2.72 -7.60
CA LEU A 84 -13.27 -1.82 -8.35
C LEU A 84 -12.87 -2.45 -9.70
N ASN A 85 -12.42 -3.71 -9.67
CA ASN A 85 -11.95 -4.48 -10.83
C ASN A 85 -10.86 -3.77 -11.63
N GLN A 86 -10.06 -2.91 -10.99
CA GLN A 86 -8.95 -2.21 -11.61
C GLN A 86 -7.64 -2.80 -11.11
N GLY A 87 -6.75 -3.11 -12.06
CA GLY A 87 -5.44 -3.63 -11.73
C GLY A 87 -4.60 -3.89 -12.98
N ARG A 88 -3.32 -4.15 -12.77
CA ARG A 88 -2.37 -4.56 -13.81
C ARG A 88 -2.30 -6.07 -13.99
N TYR A 89 -2.59 -6.82 -12.94
CA TYR A 89 -2.53 -8.27 -12.90
C TYR A 89 -3.92 -8.87 -12.77
N VAL A 90 -4.18 -9.91 -13.56
CA VAL A 90 -5.31 -10.81 -13.34
C VAL A 90 -4.76 -12.09 -12.76
N ILE A 91 -5.34 -12.52 -11.63
CA ILE A 91 -4.90 -13.70 -10.88
C ILE A 91 -6.08 -14.65 -10.76
N LEU A 92 -5.89 -15.89 -11.20
CA LEU A 92 -6.79 -17.01 -10.95
C LEU A 92 -6.21 -17.79 -9.78
N LEU A 93 -6.96 -17.87 -8.68
CA LEU A 93 -6.56 -18.56 -7.45
C LEU A 93 -7.52 -19.72 -7.20
N ALA A 94 -7.04 -20.96 -7.33
CA ALA A 94 -7.82 -22.13 -6.99
C ALA A 94 -8.10 -22.19 -5.49
N THR A 95 -9.29 -22.67 -5.13
CA THR A 95 -9.58 -22.98 -3.72
C THR A 95 -8.81 -24.23 -3.27
N PRO A 96 -8.69 -24.49 -1.95
CA PRO A 96 -7.94 -25.65 -1.46
C PRO A 96 -8.39 -26.97 -2.11
N ASN A 97 -7.44 -27.81 -2.51
CA ASN A 97 -7.62 -29.07 -3.25
C ASN A 97 -8.04 -28.95 -4.73
N HIS A 98 -8.10 -27.74 -5.27
CA HIS A 98 -8.34 -27.49 -6.70
C HIS A 98 -7.09 -26.95 -7.38
N TYR A 99 -7.08 -26.97 -8.71
CA TYR A 99 -5.93 -26.59 -9.51
C TYR A 99 -6.31 -25.71 -10.69
N ILE A 100 -5.42 -24.79 -11.05
CA ILE A 100 -5.56 -23.97 -12.25
C ILE A 100 -4.82 -24.61 -13.40
N TYR A 101 -5.58 -25.08 -14.40
CA TYR A 101 -5.06 -25.67 -15.63
C TYR A 101 -5.70 -24.99 -16.84
N VAL A 102 -5.05 -23.94 -17.33
CA VAL A 102 -5.55 -23.12 -18.43
C VAL A 102 -4.74 -23.35 -19.71
N CYS A 103 -5.42 -23.41 -20.84
CA CYS A 103 -4.78 -23.30 -22.16
C CYS A 103 -4.70 -21.85 -22.62
N GLU A 104 -5.74 -21.07 -22.36
CA GLU A 104 -5.83 -19.67 -22.75
C GLU A 104 -6.70 -18.91 -21.75
N VAL A 105 -6.34 -17.67 -21.44
CA VAL A 105 -7.19 -16.74 -20.70
C VAL A 105 -7.31 -15.47 -21.53
N ARG A 106 -8.53 -15.09 -21.91
CA ARG A 106 -8.80 -13.80 -22.56
C ARG A 106 -9.43 -12.86 -21.55
N VAL A 107 -8.77 -11.75 -21.30
CA VAL A 107 -9.24 -10.70 -20.39
C VAL A 107 -9.85 -9.57 -21.21
N MET A 108 -11.07 -9.18 -20.87
CA MET A 108 -11.77 -8.05 -21.48
C MET A 108 -11.87 -6.91 -20.47
N GLY A 109 -11.39 -5.73 -20.87
CA GLY A 109 -11.33 -4.57 -20.00
C GLY A 109 -11.09 -3.27 -20.75
N HIS A 110 -11.25 -2.15 -20.05
CA HIS A 110 -10.89 -0.83 -20.53
C HIS A 110 -9.57 -0.39 -19.92
N ASN A 111 -8.68 0.21 -20.71
CA ASN A 111 -7.44 0.77 -20.20
C ASN A 111 -7.75 1.90 -19.20
N VAL A 112 -7.13 1.85 -18.02
CA VAL A 112 -7.26 2.87 -16.98
C VAL A 112 -6.07 3.81 -17.08
N ILE A 113 -6.34 5.10 -17.17
CA ILE A 113 -5.32 6.14 -17.12
C ILE A 113 -4.91 6.32 -15.66
N VAL A 114 -3.63 6.07 -15.39
CA VAL A 114 -3.03 6.21 -14.06
C VAL A 114 -2.17 7.48 -14.02
N TYR A 115 -2.60 8.44 -13.23
CA TYR A 115 -1.94 9.74 -13.05
C TYR A 115 -0.84 9.68 -12.00
N GLN A 116 0.30 10.27 -12.33
CA GLN A 116 1.45 10.39 -11.45
C GLN A 116 1.35 11.63 -10.55
N ALA A 117 2.33 11.81 -9.69
CA ALA A 117 2.42 12.94 -8.79
C ALA A 117 2.41 14.26 -9.59
N GLY A 118 1.54 15.20 -9.21
CA GLY A 118 1.42 16.50 -9.89
C GLY A 118 0.44 16.55 -11.06
N ASP A 119 0.06 15.40 -11.61
CA ASP A 119 -0.96 15.34 -12.64
C ASP A 119 -2.32 15.77 -12.10
N SER A 120 -3.13 16.38 -12.97
CA SER A 120 -4.52 16.70 -12.62
C SER A 120 -5.37 15.44 -12.56
N CYS A 121 -6.02 15.25 -11.43
CA CYS A 121 -7.03 14.22 -11.24
C CYS A 121 -8.45 14.79 -11.26
N ALA A 122 -8.67 15.95 -11.90
CA ALA A 122 -10.02 16.47 -12.07
C ALA A 122 -10.89 15.47 -12.87
N GLY A 123 -12.08 15.15 -12.36
CA GLY A 123 -13.01 14.24 -13.02
C GLY A 123 -12.60 12.76 -12.98
N GLN A 124 -12.08 12.28 -11.84
CA GLN A 124 -11.85 10.85 -11.63
C GLN A 124 -13.15 10.06 -11.82
N ASN A 125 -13.01 8.92 -12.49
CA ASN A 125 -14.08 7.95 -12.68
C ASN A 125 -13.46 6.56 -12.72
N GLU A 126 -14.26 5.57 -13.07
CA GLU A 126 -13.83 4.17 -13.18
C GLU A 126 -12.74 3.87 -14.24
N ILE A 127 -12.28 4.87 -15.00
CA ILE A 127 -11.21 4.76 -16.02
C ILE A 127 -10.04 5.71 -15.71
N LYS A 128 -10.14 6.54 -14.67
CA LYS A 128 -9.13 7.55 -14.32
C LYS A 128 -8.88 7.55 -12.82
N ARG A 129 -7.64 7.28 -12.42
CA ARG A 129 -7.22 7.34 -11.01
C ARG A 129 -5.78 7.81 -10.86
N CYS A 130 -5.40 8.18 -9.64
CA CYS A 130 -3.99 8.37 -9.32
C CYS A 130 -3.29 7.01 -9.17
N HIS A 131 -1.97 7.01 -9.27
CA HIS A 131 -1.14 5.87 -8.88
C HIS A 131 -1.49 5.39 -7.45
N LEU A 132 -1.27 4.11 -7.16
CA LEU A 132 -1.61 3.48 -5.86
C LEU A 132 -1.03 4.19 -4.64
N ASP A 133 0.12 4.82 -4.85
CA ASP A 133 0.87 5.55 -3.84
C ASP A 133 0.48 7.02 -3.75
N HIS A 134 -0.52 7.43 -4.52
CA HIS A 134 -1.00 8.80 -4.58
C HIS A 134 -2.49 8.87 -4.21
N VAL A 135 -2.93 10.04 -3.79
CA VAL A 135 -4.34 10.37 -3.53
C VAL A 135 -4.69 11.66 -4.25
N CYS A 136 -5.90 11.74 -4.79
CA CYS A 136 -6.39 12.95 -5.43
C CYS A 136 -6.78 13.98 -4.37
N THR A 137 -5.97 15.03 -4.20
CA THR A 137 -6.26 16.12 -3.25
C THR A 137 -6.32 17.44 -4.01
N LYS A 138 -7.43 18.17 -3.88
CA LYS A 138 -7.66 19.43 -4.60
C LYS A 138 -7.42 19.28 -6.12
N ASN A 139 -7.93 18.20 -6.72
CA ASN A 139 -7.80 17.86 -8.14
C ASN A 139 -6.36 17.63 -8.64
N ILE A 140 -5.41 17.36 -7.75
CA ILE A 140 -4.03 16.99 -8.10
C ILE A 140 -3.66 15.69 -7.40
N CYS A 141 -3.00 14.77 -8.11
CA CYS A 141 -2.47 13.55 -7.51
C CYS A 141 -1.29 13.90 -6.61
N LYS A 142 -1.43 13.58 -5.31
CA LYS A 142 -0.43 13.79 -4.28
C LYS A 142 0.06 12.46 -3.70
N ILE A 143 1.37 12.29 -3.55
CA ILE A 143 2.05 11.15 -2.94
C ILE A 143 1.66 11.02 -1.46
N LYS A 144 1.19 9.84 -1.06
CA LYS A 144 0.80 9.57 0.33
C LYS A 144 2.03 9.42 1.23
N PHE A 145 1.80 9.50 2.54
CA PHE A 145 2.81 9.22 3.55
C PHE A 145 3.50 7.86 3.33
N GLY A 146 4.82 7.80 3.50
CA GLY A 146 5.63 6.58 3.38
C GLY A 146 5.96 6.17 1.94
N SER A 147 5.37 6.81 0.93
CA SER A 147 5.66 6.53 -0.47
C SER A 147 6.88 7.29 -0.99
N ALA A 148 7.52 6.73 -2.01
CA ALA A 148 8.71 7.30 -2.63
C ALA A 148 8.41 8.65 -3.30
N CYS A 149 9.35 9.58 -3.19
CA CYS A 149 9.28 10.92 -3.76
C CYS A 149 10.67 11.37 -4.25
N THR A 150 10.71 12.41 -5.09
CA THR A 150 11.96 12.96 -5.63
C THR A 150 11.99 14.48 -5.46
N GLU A 151 13.19 15.07 -5.48
CA GLU A 151 13.40 16.52 -5.34
C GLU A 151 12.77 17.34 -6.48
N SER A 152 12.68 16.76 -7.68
CA SER A 152 11.94 17.35 -8.82
C SER A 152 10.42 17.44 -8.60
N ASN A 153 9.91 16.75 -7.58
CA ASN A 153 8.50 16.56 -7.24
C ASN A 153 8.15 17.09 -5.84
N HIS A 154 8.96 18.02 -5.30
CA HIS A 154 8.99 18.47 -3.89
C HIS A 154 7.64 18.83 -3.24
N MET A 155 6.60 19.21 -4.00
CA MET A 155 5.28 19.61 -3.45
C MET A 155 4.20 18.53 -3.53
N HIS A 156 4.53 17.33 -4.01
CA HIS A 156 3.51 16.33 -4.28
C HIS A 156 3.16 15.47 -3.07
N CYS A 157 3.86 15.52 -1.94
CA CYS A 157 3.39 14.82 -0.76
C CYS A 157 2.03 15.37 -0.28
N ILE A 158 1.21 14.52 0.34
CA ILE A 158 -0.05 14.92 0.97
C ILE A 158 0.20 15.96 2.06
N ASN A 159 -0.85 16.69 2.43
CA ASN A 159 -0.72 17.73 3.46
C ASN A 159 -0.22 17.14 4.80
N GLY A 160 0.68 17.86 5.47
CA GLY A 160 1.32 17.40 6.71
C GLY A 160 2.47 16.42 6.49
N THR A 161 2.92 16.24 5.24
CA THR A 161 4.09 15.45 4.88
C THR A 161 4.98 16.17 3.89
N THR A 162 6.27 15.84 3.90
CA THR A 162 7.29 16.42 3.00
C THR A 162 8.25 15.35 2.53
N CYS A 163 8.79 15.53 1.33
CA CYS A 163 9.81 14.64 0.80
C CYS A 163 11.13 14.82 1.56
N ASP A 164 11.58 13.79 2.29
CA ASP A 164 12.83 13.79 3.05
C ASP A 164 13.55 12.44 2.84
N GLY A 165 14.77 12.49 2.29
CA GLY A 165 15.54 11.29 1.95
C GLY A 165 14.87 10.40 0.90
N GLY A 166 14.06 10.99 0.00
CA GLY A 166 13.37 10.26 -1.08
C GLY A 166 12.06 9.58 -0.68
N THR A 167 11.54 9.85 0.53
CA THR A 167 10.25 9.32 1.00
C THR A 167 9.40 10.45 1.60
N CYS A 168 8.07 10.42 1.39
CA CYS A 168 7.16 11.35 2.05
C CYS A 168 7.09 11.04 3.55
N LYS A 169 7.67 11.91 4.37
CA LYS A 169 7.72 11.80 5.83
C LYS A 169 6.77 12.79 6.51
N LEU A 170 6.36 12.48 7.73
CA LEU A 170 5.50 13.36 8.54
C LEU A 170 6.24 14.64 8.93
N ASP A 171 5.55 15.77 8.83
CA ASP A 171 6.05 17.06 9.32
C ASP A 171 6.07 17.09 10.87
N PHE A 172 6.69 18.13 11.42
CA PHE A 172 6.69 18.36 12.87
C PHE A 172 5.25 18.51 13.41
N ASP A 173 4.98 18.05 14.63
CA ASP A 173 3.66 18.02 15.28
C ASP A 173 2.57 17.19 14.59
N ALA A 174 2.88 16.51 13.49
CA ALA A 174 1.95 15.59 12.85
C ALA A 174 1.71 14.33 13.70
N ASP A 175 0.50 13.77 13.61
CA ASP A 175 0.16 12.50 14.27
C ASP A 175 0.99 11.36 13.66
N CYS A 176 1.72 10.64 14.51
CA CYS A 176 2.62 9.55 14.12
C CYS A 176 2.18 8.19 14.69
N THR A 177 0.93 8.07 15.15
CA THR A 177 0.32 6.82 15.61
C THR A 177 0.48 5.72 14.54
N GLY A 178 1.18 4.63 14.89
CA GLY A 178 1.44 3.51 13.99
C GLY A 178 2.57 3.70 12.98
N ASN A 179 3.26 4.84 13.00
CA ASN A 179 4.27 5.25 12.02
C ASN A 179 5.47 5.94 12.69
N ALA A 180 5.95 5.36 13.79
CA ALA A 180 6.83 6.05 14.74
C ALA A 180 8.20 6.48 14.18
N ASP A 181 8.70 5.77 13.16
CA ASP A 181 10.04 5.97 12.59
C ASP A 181 10.10 6.97 11.42
N MET A 182 8.98 7.63 11.12
CA MET A 182 8.79 8.31 9.84
C MET A 182 8.52 9.81 9.96
N CYS A 183 8.91 10.41 11.08
CA CYS A 183 8.99 11.86 11.19
C CYS A 183 10.20 12.39 10.40
N ARG A 184 10.04 13.54 9.76
CA ARG A 184 11.11 14.16 8.96
C ARG A 184 12.17 14.83 9.83
N PHE A 185 13.33 15.13 9.25
CA PHE A 185 14.42 15.87 9.90
C PHE A 185 14.91 15.22 11.21
N GLU A 186 15.01 13.89 11.26
CA GLU A 186 15.48 13.14 12.44
C GLU A 186 14.61 13.32 13.71
N ALA A 187 13.42 13.91 13.58
CA ALA A 187 12.41 13.89 14.63
C ALA A 187 11.97 12.44 14.91
N ALA A 188 11.44 12.23 16.12
CA ALA A 188 10.89 10.95 16.55
C ALA A 188 9.42 11.11 16.94
N CYS A 189 8.68 10.01 16.88
CA CYS A 189 7.33 9.98 17.41
C CYS A 189 7.36 9.98 18.94
N ASP A 190 6.79 11.01 19.55
CA ASP A 190 6.64 11.06 21.02
C ASP A 190 5.75 9.90 21.49
N PRO A 191 6.25 9.03 22.40
CA PRO A 191 5.53 7.82 22.81
C PRO A 191 4.31 8.11 23.69
N VAL A 192 4.21 9.30 24.28
CA VAL A 192 3.10 9.71 25.15
C VAL A 192 2.05 10.48 24.36
N ARG A 193 2.50 11.41 23.50
CA ARG A 193 1.61 12.33 22.76
C ARG A 193 1.28 11.86 21.34
N ALA A 194 1.99 10.86 20.82
CA ALA A 194 1.89 10.36 19.45
C ALA A 194 2.02 11.44 18.38
N LYS A 195 2.89 12.43 18.62
CA LYS A 195 3.22 13.52 17.70
C LYS A 195 4.70 13.48 17.31
N CYS A 196 5.02 13.90 16.10
CA CYS A 196 6.40 14.11 15.68
C CYS A 196 7.04 15.26 16.49
N LYS A 197 8.10 14.94 17.24
CA LYS A 197 8.83 15.86 18.12
C LYS A 197 10.34 15.66 17.96
N TRP A 198 11.14 16.66 18.32
CA TRP A 198 12.60 16.53 18.21
C TRP A 198 13.11 15.48 19.20
N ASN A 199 14.02 14.64 18.72
CA ASN A 199 14.61 13.54 19.50
C ASN A 199 15.69 14.06 20.47
N LEU A 200 16.06 13.26 21.48
CA LEU A 200 17.14 13.57 22.43
C LEU A 200 18.45 13.91 21.68
N ASN A 201 19.18 14.91 22.17
CA ASN A 201 20.42 15.47 21.63
C ASN A 201 20.30 16.11 20.23
N ARG A 202 19.08 16.37 19.74
CA ARG A 202 18.87 17.06 18.47
C ARG A 202 18.70 18.56 18.68
N ALA A 203 19.12 19.32 17.67
CA ALA A 203 18.95 20.76 17.65
C ALA A 203 17.47 21.11 17.70
N CYS A 204 17.12 22.09 18.51
CA CYS A 204 15.76 22.60 18.70
C CYS A 204 15.79 24.12 18.87
N ASN A 205 14.71 24.79 18.53
CA ASN A 205 14.51 26.20 18.85
C ASN A 205 13.59 26.37 20.06
N THR A 206 13.53 27.57 20.64
CA THR A 206 12.70 27.89 21.82
C THR A 206 11.18 27.72 21.61
N THR A 207 10.72 27.64 20.37
CA THR A 207 9.33 27.32 20.01
C THR A 207 9.08 25.84 19.82
N ASP A 208 10.13 25.04 19.74
CA ASP A 208 10.03 23.64 19.40
C ASP A 208 9.78 22.79 20.64
N SER A 209 9.09 21.67 20.44
CA SER A 209 8.83 20.69 21.49
C SER A 209 9.68 19.44 21.28
N CYS A 210 10.37 19.01 22.32
CA CYS A 210 11.09 17.74 22.31
C CYS A 210 10.15 16.59 22.74
N VAL A 211 10.60 15.35 22.53
CA VAL A 211 9.90 14.15 22.99
C VAL A 211 9.70 14.16 24.51
N SER A 212 8.62 13.55 24.99
CA SER A 212 8.32 13.46 26.42
C SER A 212 9.51 13.01 27.26
N GLY A 213 9.75 13.72 28.38
CA GLY A 213 10.93 13.53 29.24
C GLY A 213 12.14 14.40 28.87
N THR A 214 12.04 15.18 27.79
CA THR A 214 13.08 16.12 27.35
C THR A 214 12.51 17.52 27.09
N GLU A 215 13.37 18.53 27.14
CA GLU A 215 13.06 19.92 26.80
C GLU A 215 14.19 20.54 25.99
N CYS A 216 13.89 21.64 25.28
CA CYS A 216 14.91 22.37 24.54
C CYS A 216 15.73 23.20 25.54
N ASP A 217 16.98 22.82 25.76
CA ASP A 217 17.86 23.45 26.74
C ASP A 217 18.45 24.79 26.25
N ALA A 218 19.23 25.43 27.12
CA ALA A 218 19.91 26.69 26.82
C ALA A 218 20.99 26.56 25.72
N LEU A 219 21.37 25.33 25.35
CA LEU A 219 22.30 25.03 24.26
C LEU A 219 21.55 24.75 22.94
N ASN A 220 20.23 24.95 22.90
CA ASN A 220 19.36 24.66 21.75
C ASN A 220 19.39 23.17 21.38
N THR A 221 19.47 22.29 22.37
CA THR A 221 19.41 20.85 22.20
C THR A 221 18.33 20.22 23.07
N CYS A 222 17.64 19.20 22.56
CA CYS A 222 16.70 18.44 23.36
C CYS A 222 17.45 17.62 24.40
N SER A 223 17.35 17.97 25.68
CA SER A 223 18.01 17.28 26.80
C SER A 223 16.99 16.75 27.79
N GLU A 224 17.37 15.72 28.57
CA GLU A 224 16.55 15.28 29.70
C GLU A 224 16.39 16.41 30.72
N TYR A 225 15.27 16.42 31.44
CA TYR A 225 15.03 17.38 32.52
C TYR A 225 16.14 17.28 33.57
N THR A 226 17.03 18.26 33.61
CA THR A 226 17.91 18.45 34.76
C THR A 226 17.12 19.22 35.82
N SER A 227 16.63 18.53 36.84
CA SER A 227 16.14 19.19 38.05
C SER A 227 17.31 19.82 38.83
N SER A 228 17.85 20.95 38.36
CA SER A 228 18.46 21.91 39.27
C SER A 228 17.31 22.78 39.77
N GLU A 229 16.90 22.78 41.04
CA GLU A 229 17.72 23.08 42.22
C GLU A 229 17.22 22.32 43.47
N ALA A 230 18.04 21.44 44.03
CA ALA A 230 17.98 21.15 45.47
C ALA A 230 18.84 22.19 46.20
N VAL A 231 18.24 23.29 46.64
CA VAL A 231 18.93 24.26 47.50
C VAL A 231 19.16 23.60 48.86
N HIS A 232 20.40 23.19 49.12
CA HIS A 232 20.84 22.71 50.42
C HIS A 232 20.96 23.91 51.38
N VAL A 233 19.95 24.14 52.21
CA VAL A 233 20.04 25.12 53.30
C VAL A 233 20.67 24.43 54.51
N THR A 234 21.99 24.56 54.67
CA THR A 234 22.63 24.33 55.97
C THR A 234 22.53 25.61 56.78
N ARG A 235 21.82 25.58 57.91
CA ARG A 235 21.90 26.66 58.90
C ARG A 235 22.61 26.14 60.13
N THR A 236 23.85 26.58 60.28
CA THR A 236 24.62 26.51 61.51
C THR A 236 24.20 27.67 62.41
N LEU A 237 23.64 27.35 63.57
CA LEU A 237 24.07 27.76 64.92
C LEU A 237 23.20 27.02 65.93
#